data_AF-A0A402B7B6-F1
#
_entry.id   AF-A0A402B7B6-F1
#
_cell.length_a   1.000
_cell.length_b   1.000
_cell.length_c   1.000
_cell.angle_alpha   90.00
_cell.angle_beta   90.00
_cell.angle_gamma   90.00
#
_symmetry.space_group_name_H-M   'P 1'
#
loop_
_entity.id
_entity.type
_entity.pdbx_description
1 polymer ?
#
loop_
_entity_poly.entity_id
_entity_poly.type
_entity_poly.pdbx_seq_one_letter_code
_entity_poly.pdbx_strand_id
1 'polypeptide(L)'
;MKSQHTRKIALKRADDFPERPQAPKPPARPQPSQIPLTATKRAQITANETSNMYGLEIVLERLQRCFANRISTAEIEVLEFSLRQLFEQANLLFGQLLPELALYANHLPDDGELTRFYNIKTLLQYLDSTLEWLNPLVQLILKSTTMILEALDRSCSLYGAARVKKRLLLQGEDEETTEVLAAIEVALIPDSTYYQWMQALRIITVRLQGWQQQQMDHRAFSALFAEQVHVNPALDSIGTTLPLLLDCFQTIFGSILPEFHTVARGDDETATVHLLNLIQYTDLLRAHVDSLLQSFRLLDSYYQHPETQQ
;
A
#
# COMPACT_ATOMS: atom_id res chain seq x y z
N MET A 1 -58.57 11.95 17.09
CA MET A 1 -57.63 11.87 18.23
C MET A 1 -57.05 10.45 18.24
N LYS A 2 -55.77 10.28 17.91
CA LYS A 2 -55.13 8.95 17.77
C LYS A 2 -54.46 8.56 19.09
N SER A 3 -54.88 7.44 19.66
CA SER A 3 -54.40 6.88 20.93
C SER A 3 -53.05 6.19 20.73
N GLN A 4 -52.04 6.58 21.49
CA GLN A 4 -50.74 5.91 21.55
C GLN A 4 -50.76 4.85 22.66
N HIS A 5 -50.50 3.60 22.29
CA HIS A 5 -50.32 2.48 23.20
C HIS A 5 -48.84 2.32 23.56
N THR A 6 -48.48 2.70 24.78
CA THR A 6 -47.17 2.43 25.37
C THR A 6 -47.19 1.07 26.08
N ARG A 7 -46.50 0.06 25.51
CA ARG A 7 -46.27 -1.22 26.18
C ARG A 7 -45.19 -1.07 27.24
N LYS A 8 -45.52 -1.39 28.50
CA LYS A 8 -44.57 -1.52 29.60
C LYS A 8 -43.82 -2.84 29.49
N ILE A 9 -42.49 -2.78 29.43
CA ILE A 9 -41.60 -3.94 29.52
C ILE A 9 -41.16 -4.06 30.99
N ALA A 10 -41.44 -5.20 31.61
CA ALA A 10 -41.00 -5.51 32.98
C ALA A 10 -39.63 -6.19 32.92
N LEU A 11 -38.60 -5.54 33.47
CA LEU A 11 -37.28 -6.15 33.71
C LEU A 11 -37.37 -7.10 34.90
N LYS A 12 -37.05 -8.39 34.68
CA LYS A 12 -36.82 -9.38 35.73
C LYS A 12 -35.46 -9.11 36.40
N ARG A 13 -35.43 -9.16 37.74
CA ARG A 13 -34.23 -9.04 38.58
C ARG A 13 -33.30 -10.25 38.39
N ALA A 14 -32.00 -10.02 38.60
CA ALA A 14 -30.90 -10.90 38.22
C ALA A 14 -30.44 -11.89 39.33
N ASP A 15 -31.22 -12.10 40.39
CA ASP A 15 -30.73 -12.76 41.61
C ASP A 15 -31.16 -14.24 41.77
N ASP A 16 -31.80 -14.85 40.78
CA ASP A 16 -32.18 -16.27 40.84
C ASP A 16 -31.33 -17.12 39.88
N PHE A 17 -30.12 -17.49 40.32
CA PHE A 17 -29.37 -18.60 39.74
C PHE A 17 -29.22 -19.73 40.77
N PRO A 18 -29.72 -20.94 40.49
CA PRO A 18 -29.52 -22.08 41.37
C PRO A 18 -28.06 -22.56 41.34
N GLU A 19 -27.51 -22.85 42.53
CA GLU A 19 -26.16 -23.39 42.71
C GLU A 19 -25.97 -24.69 41.91
N ARG A 20 -24.93 -24.70 41.10
CA ARG A 20 -24.57 -25.83 40.23
C ARG A 20 -23.78 -26.87 41.05
N PRO A 21 -24.17 -28.17 41.03
CA PRO A 21 -23.39 -29.23 41.67
C PRO A 21 -21.98 -29.33 41.08
N GLN A 22 -20.97 -29.42 41.95
CA GLN A 22 -19.57 -29.63 41.56
C GLN A 22 -19.40 -31.00 40.89
N ALA A 23 -18.95 -30.98 39.64
CA ALA A 23 -18.61 -32.19 38.89
C ALA A 23 -17.24 -32.77 39.34
N PRO A 24 -17.08 -34.10 39.33
CA PRO A 24 -15.82 -34.75 39.70
C PRO A 24 -14.68 -34.44 38.71
N LYS A 25 -13.48 -34.35 39.29
CA LYS A 25 -12.21 -34.01 38.64
C LYS A 25 -11.89 -35.00 37.51
N PRO A 26 -11.68 -34.56 36.25
CA PRO A 26 -11.32 -35.45 35.16
C PRO A 26 -9.87 -35.96 35.28
N PRO A 27 -9.58 -37.20 34.83
CA PRO A 27 -8.24 -37.76 34.82
C PRO A 27 -7.31 -37.00 33.85
N ALA A 28 -6.02 -37.06 34.16
CA ALA A 28 -4.94 -36.33 33.51
C ALA A 28 -4.96 -36.49 31.97
N ARG A 29 -4.99 -35.35 31.29
CA ARG A 29 -4.90 -35.24 29.84
C ARG A 29 -3.48 -35.61 29.38
N PRO A 30 -3.30 -36.48 28.38
CA PRO A 30 -1.98 -36.70 27.79
C PRO A 30 -1.46 -35.39 27.17
N GLN A 31 -0.18 -35.12 27.38
CA GLN A 31 0.52 -33.96 26.82
C GLN A 31 0.37 -33.95 25.29
N PRO A 32 -0.01 -32.83 24.68
CA PRO A 32 -0.01 -32.71 23.23
C PRO A 32 1.44 -32.75 22.74
N SER A 33 1.75 -33.81 21.99
CA SER A 33 2.89 -33.86 21.09
C SER A 33 2.92 -32.60 20.22
N GLN A 34 4.12 -32.05 20.05
CA GLN A 34 4.44 -30.82 19.33
C GLN A 34 3.76 -30.77 17.96
N ILE A 35 2.66 -30.03 17.87
CA ILE A 35 2.09 -29.59 16.60
C ILE A 35 2.99 -28.44 16.09
N PRO A 36 3.45 -28.45 14.82
CA PRO A 36 4.32 -27.40 14.31
C PRO A 36 3.64 -26.03 14.39
N LEU A 37 4.25 -25.11 15.14
CA LEU A 37 3.84 -23.69 15.30
C LEU A 37 3.84 -22.90 13.98
N THR A 38 4.25 -23.49 12.86
CA THR A 38 4.34 -22.87 11.54
C THR A 38 3.00 -22.80 10.80
N ALA A 39 2.06 -23.72 11.03
CA ALA A 39 0.77 -23.73 10.31
C ALA A 39 -0.17 -22.59 10.77
N THR A 40 -0.20 -22.29 12.07
CA THR A 40 -1.10 -21.28 12.65
C THR A 40 -0.67 -19.85 12.33
N LYS A 41 0.63 -19.57 12.27
CA LYS A 41 1.15 -18.25 11.83
C LYS A 41 0.84 -17.99 10.35
N ARG A 42 0.95 -19.00 9.49
CA ARG A 42 0.71 -18.85 8.04
C ARG A 42 -0.77 -18.59 7.69
N ALA A 43 -1.69 -19.16 8.44
CA ALA A 43 -3.13 -18.92 8.28
C ALA A 43 -3.57 -17.52 8.78
N GLN A 44 -2.91 -16.96 9.79
CA GLN A 44 -3.17 -15.60 10.28
C GLN A 44 -2.59 -14.52 9.35
N ILE A 45 -1.47 -14.80 8.69
CA ILE A 45 -0.86 -13.91 7.70
C ILE A 45 -1.78 -13.73 6.49
N THR A 46 -2.34 -14.82 5.95
CA THR A 46 -3.22 -14.79 4.78
C THR A 46 -4.57 -14.08 5.02
N ALA A 47 -5.17 -14.24 6.20
CA ALA A 47 -6.40 -13.50 6.55
C ALA A 47 -6.16 -11.98 6.67
N ASN A 48 -5.01 -11.57 7.21
CA ASN A 48 -4.65 -10.16 7.30
C ASN A 48 -4.28 -9.57 5.92
N GLU A 49 -3.67 -10.35 5.03
CA GLU A 49 -3.31 -9.91 3.67
C GLU A 49 -4.54 -9.56 2.82
N THR A 50 -5.58 -10.40 2.85
CA THR A 50 -6.83 -10.14 2.10
C THR A 50 -7.54 -8.87 2.56
N SER A 51 -7.53 -8.57 3.87
CA SER A 51 -8.11 -7.33 4.41
C SER A 51 -7.32 -6.08 4.02
N ASN A 52 -6.01 -6.21 3.82
CA ASN A 52 -5.15 -5.07 3.48
C ASN A 52 -5.31 -4.66 2.02
N MET A 53 -5.45 -5.64 1.11
CA MET A 53 -5.68 -5.38 -0.30
C MET A 53 -7.02 -4.70 -0.56
N TYR A 54 -8.05 -5.04 0.21
CA TYR A 54 -9.39 -4.45 0.08
C TYR A 54 -9.39 -2.91 0.13
N GLY A 55 -8.56 -2.30 0.99
CA GLY A 55 -8.46 -0.84 1.07
C GLY A 55 -7.89 -0.24 -0.22
N LEU A 56 -6.84 -0.84 -0.76
CA LEU A 56 -6.22 -0.38 -2.00
C LEU A 56 -7.16 -0.54 -3.20
N GLU A 57 -7.91 -1.64 -3.28
CA GLU A 57 -8.88 -1.86 -4.37
C GLU A 57 -9.93 -0.75 -4.45
N ILE A 58 -10.44 -0.27 -3.31
CA ILE A 58 -11.41 0.84 -3.29
C ILE A 58 -10.77 2.13 -3.82
N VAL A 59 -9.51 2.38 -3.47
CA VAL A 59 -8.76 3.55 -3.96
C VAL A 59 -8.54 3.48 -5.47
N LEU A 60 -8.14 2.32 -5.97
CA LEU A 60 -7.93 2.11 -7.41
C LEU A 60 -9.23 2.14 -8.20
N GLU A 61 -10.33 1.58 -7.68
CA GLU A 61 -11.64 1.67 -8.33
C GLU A 61 -12.10 3.13 -8.49
N ARG A 62 -11.71 4.01 -7.55
CA ARG A 62 -12.01 5.44 -7.69
C ARG A 62 -11.24 6.08 -8.84
N LEU A 63 -9.97 5.74 -9.01
CA LEU A 63 -9.17 6.13 -10.18
C LEU A 63 -9.88 5.73 -11.49
N GLN A 64 -10.38 4.49 -11.55
CA GLN A 64 -11.16 4.00 -12.70
C GLN A 64 -12.38 4.85 -13.00
N ARG A 65 -13.17 5.16 -11.96
CA ARG A 65 -14.38 5.99 -12.08
C ARG A 65 -14.05 7.40 -12.57
N CYS A 66 -12.95 7.99 -12.11
CA CYS A 66 -12.50 9.30 -12.58
C CYS A 66 -12.30 9.29 -14.10
N PHE A 67 -11.76 8.22 -14.67
CA PHE A 67 -11.44 8.16 -16.11
C PHE A 67 -12.49 7.42 -16.97
N ALA A 68 -13.59 6.99 -16.38
CA ALA A 68 -14.61 6.18 -17.04
C ALA A 68 -15.15 6.84 -18.32
N ASN A 69 -15.12 6.10 -19.43
CA ASN A 69 -15.53 6.50 -20.79
C ASN A 69 -14.68 7.59 -21.45
N ARG A 70 -13.53 7.97 -20.87
CA ARG A 70 -12.63 9.01 -21.41
C ARG A 70 -11.29 8.44 -21.87
N ILE A 71 -10.84 7.42 -21.15
CA ILE A 71 -9.57 6.74 -21.36
C ILE A 71 -9.85 5.27 -21.70
N SER A 72 -8.95 4.62 -22.44
CA SER A 72 -9.07 3.19 -22.70
C SER A 72 -9.04 2.41 -21.39
N THR A 73 -9.97 1.47 -21.21
CA THR A 73 -10.01 0.60 -20.03
C THR A 73 -8.69 -0.13 -19.82
N ALA A 74 -8.04 -0.57 -20.90
CA ALA A 74 -6.75 -1.25 -20.84
C ALA A 74 -5.62 -0.36 -20.29
N GLU A 75 -5.63 0.95 -20.57
CA GLU A 75 -4.59 1.87 -20.07
C GLU A 75 -4.73 2.09 -18.56
N ILE A 76 -5.97 2.21 -18.08
CA ILE A 76 -6.27 2.32 -16.65
C ILE A 76 -5.93 1.02 -15.92
N GLU A 77 -6.32 -0.14 -16.47
CA GLU A 77 -6.03 -1.45 -15.88
C GLU A 77 -4.53 -1.69 -15.71
N VAL A 78 -3.71 -1.25 -16.67
CA VAL A 78 -2.25 -1.31 -16.57
C VAL A 78 -1.73 -0.44 -15.43
N LEU A 79 -2.25 0.79 -15.28
CA LEU A 79 -1.87 1.67 -14.17
C LEU A 79 -2.29 1.06 -12.82
N GLU A 80 -3.52 0.59 -12.69
CA GLU A 80 -4.04 -0.04 -11.47
C GLU A 80 -3.23 -1.28 -11.09
N PHE A 81 -2.97 -2.17 -12.05
CA PHE A 81 -2.14 -3.35 -11.85
C PHE A 81 -0.76 -2.95 -11.33
N SER A 82 -0.14 -1.95 -11.96
CA SER A 82 1.21 -1.51 -11.58
C SER A 82 1.23 -0.90 -10.18
N LEU A 83 0.25 -0.09 -9.82
CA LEU A 83 0.13 0.50 -8.47
C LEU A 83 -0.14 -0.55 -7.40
N ARG A 84 -0.98 -1.55 -7.69
CA ARG A 84 -1.22 -2.69 -6.79
C ARG A 84 0.06 -3.44 -6.51
N GLN A 85 0.76 -3.83 -7.57
CA GLN A 85 2.02 -4.55 -7.46
C GLN A 85 3.09 -3.70 -6.76
N LEU A 86 3.13 -2.39 -7.03
CA LEU A 86 4.05 -1.48 -6.35
C LEU A 86 3.81 -1.46 -4.82
N PHE A 87 2.55 -1.41 -4.39
CA PHE A 87 2.19 -1.45 -2.98
C PHE A 87 2.56 -2.79 -2.32
N GLU A 88 2.31 -3.91 -2.99
CA GLU A 88 2.65 -5.24 -2.51
C GLU A 88 4.16 -5.40 -2.27
N GLN A 89 4.99 -4.85 -3.16
CA GLN A 89 6.44 -4.89 -3.02
C GLN A 89 6.96 -3.96 -1.95
N ALA A 90 6.38 -2.76 -1.83
CA ALA A 90 6.68 -1.87 -0.70
C ALA A 90 6.35 -2.59 0.62
N ASN A 91 5.24 -3.31 0.66
CA ASN A 91 4.86 -4.10 1.83
C ASN A 91 5.82 -5.26 2.12
N LEU A 92 6.31 -5.95 1.09
CA LEU A 92 7.32 -7.00 1.25
C LEU A 92 8.63 -6.39 1.78
N LEU A 93 9.09 -5.30 1.16
CA LEU A 93 10.34 -4.61 1.49
C LEU A 93 10.33 -4.06 2.92
N PHE A 94 9.40 -3.17 3.25
CA PHE A 94 9.34 -2.49 4.55
C PHE A 94 8.64 -3.31 5.63
N GLY A 95 7.66 -4.12 5.25
CA GLY A 95 6.86 -4.90 6.19
C GLY A 95 7.51 -6.21 6.62
N GLN A 96 8.42 -6.78 5.83
CA GLN A 96 8.97 -8.11 6.06
C GLN A 96 10.50 -8.16 5.94
N LEU A 97 11.06 -7.85 4.77
CA LEU A 97 12.48 -8.09 4.49
C LEU A 97 13.42 -7.22 5.33
N LEU A 98 13.17 -5.91 5.43
CA LEU A 98 13.97 -5.00 6.25
C LEU A 98 13.88 -5.33 7.75
N PRO A 99 12.68 -5.59 8.32
CA PRO A 99 12.56 -6.11 9.67
C PRO A 99 13.32 -7.40 9.93
N GLU A 100 13.24 -8.36 9.00
CA GLU A 100 13.92 -9.64 9.14
C GLU A 100 15.45 -9.48 9.10
N LEU A 101 15.95 -8.60 8.22
CA LEU A 101 17.37 -8.26 8.16
C LEU A 101 17.85 -7.67 9.50
N ALA A 102 17.07 -6.75 10.07
CA ALA A 102 17.39 -6.17 11.36
C ALA A 102 17.39 -7.22 12.49
N LEU A 103 16.51 -8.22 12.45
CA LEU A 103 16.50 -9.31 13.42
C LEU A 103 17.78 -10.16 13.35
N TYR A 104 18.16 -10.65 12.17
CA TYR A 104 19.39 -11.45 12.03
C TYR A 104 20.66 -10.65 12.31
N ALA A 105 20.66 -9.35 12.01
CA ALA A 105 21.79 -8.49 12.31
C ALA A 105 21.96 -8.26 13.82
N ASN A 106 20.88 -8.28 14.61
CA ASN A 106 20.92 -8.04 16.07
C ASN A 106 21.06 -9.31 16.93
N HIS A 107 20.88 -10.52 16.38
CA HIS A 107 21.00 -11.74 17.16
C HIS A 107 22.45 -12.01 17.60
N LEU A 108 22.62 -12.31 18.90
CA LEU A 108 23.89 -12.65 19.54
C LEU A 108 24.45 -13.99 19.00
N PRO A 109 25.78 -14.20 19.09
CA PRO A 109 26.53 -15.29 18.43
C PRO A 109 26.24 -16.72 18.92
N ASP A 110 25.14 -16.95 19.65
CA ASP A 110 24.74 -18.32 20.05
C ASP A 110 24.32 -19.17 18.84
N ASP A 111 23.80 -18.53 17.78
CA ASP A 111 23.65 -19.16 16.46
C ASP A 111 24.96 -19.02 15.68
N GLY A 112 25.53 -20.14 15.24
CA GLY A 112 26.84 -20.19 14.58
C GLY A 112 26.99 -19.13 13.48
N GLU A 113 28.14 -18.44 13.48
CA GLU A 113 28.44 -17.29 12.61
C GLU A 113 28.15 -17.56 11.13
N LEU A 114 28.40 -18.78 10.67
CA LEU A 114 28.10 -19.23 9.30
C LEU A 114 26.60 -19.14 8.98
N THR A 115 25.72 -19.59 9.88
CA THR A 115 24.27 -19.55 9.68
C THR A 115 23.79 -18.10 9.57
N ARG A 116 24.27 -17.22 10.46
CA ARG A 116 23.96 -15.78 10.41
C ARG A 116 24.42 -15.17 9.09
N PHE A 117 25.63 -15.48 8.64
CA PHE A 117 26.17 -15.02 7.36
C PHE A 117 25.29 -15.45 6.17
N TYR A 118 24.90 -16.72 6.10
CA TYR A 118 24.03 -17.22 5.02
C TYR A 118 22.64 -16.58 5.05
N ASN A 119 22.05 -16.38 6.23
CA ASN A 119 20.74 -15.74 6.36
C ASN A 119 20.78 -14.28 5.88
N ILE A 120 21.78 -13.52 6.32
CA ILE A 120 21.98 -12.13 5.89
C ILE A 120 22.19 -12.08 4.37
N LYS A 121 23.08 -12.91 3.83
CA LYS A 121 23.33 -12.97 2.39
C LYS A 121 22.06 -13.27 1.59
N THR A 122 21.28 -14.25 2.04
CA THR A 122 20.03 -14.63 1.38
C THR A 122 19.02 -13.48 1.41
N LEU A 123 18.90 -12.77 2.54
CA LEU A 123 18.04 -11.59 2.63
C LEU A 123 18.50 -10.44 1.75
N LEU A 124 19.81 -10.18 1.66
CA LEU A 124 20.35 -9.17 0.76
C LEU A 124 20.01 -9.48 -0.70
N GLN A 125 20.07 -10.76 -1.10
CA GLN A 125 19.65 -11.18 -2.45
C GLN A 125 18.15 -11.00 -2.68
N TYR A 126 17.31 -11.25 -1.68
CA TYR A 126 15.87 -10.98 -1.77
C TYR A 126 15.57 -9.49 -1.86
N LEU A 127 16.29 -8.66 -1.09
CA LEU A 127 16.17 -7.20 -1.17
C LEU A 127 16.57 -6.68 -2.54
N ASP A 128 17.71 -7.14 -3.07
CA ASP A 128 18.19 -6.78 -4.41
C ASP A 128 17.15 -7.17 -5.48
N SER A 129 16.68 -8.43 -5.47
CA SER A 129 15.64 -8.91 -6.40
C SER A 129 14.34 -8.11 -6.32
N THR A 130 13.93 -7.74 -5.10
CA THR A 130 12.72 -6.92 -4.87
C THR A 130 12.89 -5.53 -5.48
N LEU A 131 14.04 -4.89 -5.26
CA LEU A 131 14.36 -3.59 -5.83
C LEU A 131 14.48 -3.65 -7.37
N GLU A 132 15.08 -4.69 -7.92
CA GLU A 132 15.15 -4.90 -9.38
C GLU A 132 13.77 -5.01 -10.00
N TRP A 133 12.82 -5.63 -9.28
CA TRP A 133 11.45 -5.79 -9.74
C TRP A 133 10.61 -4.50 -9.64
N LEU A 134 10.95 -3.58 -8.73
CA LEU A 134 10.31 -2.26 -8.67
C LEU A 134 10.59 -1.43 -9.93
N ASN A 135 11.77 -1.56 -10.54
CA ASN A 135 12.18 -0.77 -11.70
C ASN A 135 11.24 -0.87 -12.92
N PRO A 136 10.90 -2.07 -13.44
CA PRO A 136 9.95 -2.19 -14.54
C PRO A 136 8.54 -1.72 -14.16
N LEU A 137 8.11 -1.88 -12.90
CA LEU A 137 6.81 -1.36 -12.46
C LEU A 137 6.75 0.16 -12.49
N VAL A 138 7.78 0.82 -11.97
CA VAL A 138 7.90 2.27 -11.98
C VAL A 138 7.85 2.80 -13.42
N GLN A 139 8.57 2.15 -14.34
CA GLN A 139 8.52 2.52 -15.77
C GLN A 139 7.13 2.32 -16.36
N LEU A 140 6.43 1.24 -15.97
CA LEU A 140 5.08 0.97 -16.43
C LEU A 140 4.09 2.03 -15.93
N ILE A 141 4.20 2.46 -14.66
CA ILE A 141 3.41 3.55 -14.08
C ILE A 141 3.67 4.86 -14.82
N LEU A 142 4.93 5.23 -15.04
CA LEU A 142 5.29 6.44 -15.78
C LEU A 142 4.68 6.42 -17.19
N LYS A 143 4.85 5.31 -17.90
CA LYS A 143 4.33 5.16 -19.26
C LYS A 143 2.80 5.21 -19.30
N SER A 144 2.11 4.47 -18.43
CA SER A 144 0.64 4.48 -18.39
C SER A 144 0.10 5.85 -18.01
N THR A 145 0.73 6.53 -17.05
CA THR A 145 0.32 7.87 -16.63
C THR A 145 0.48 8.89 -17.75
N THR A 146 1.59 8.83 -18.49
CA THR A 146 1.80 9.69 -19.67
C THR A 146 0.77 9.41 -20.77
N MET A 147 0.45 8.14 -21.07
CA MET A 147 -0.59 7.80 -22.05
C MET A 147 -1.97 8.32 -21.63
N ILE A 148 -2.30 8.24 -20.33
CA ILE A 148 -3.54 8.81 -19.78
C ILE A 148 -3.55 10.32 -19.96
N LEU A 149 -2.46 11.03 -19.63
CA LEU A 149 -2.34 12.48 -19.83
C LEU A 149 -2.49 12.88 -21.30
N GLU A 150 -1.85 12.16 -22.23
CA GLU A 150 -2.00 12.39 -23.67
C GLU A 150 -3.45 12.18 -24.13
N ALA A 151 -4.13 11.16 -23.60
CA ALA A 151 -5.52 10.89 -23.91
C ALA A 151 -6.45 11.96 -23.32
N LEU A 152 -6.16 12.48 -22.12
CA LEU A 152 -6.86 13.63 -21.55
C LEU A 152 -6.68 14.89 -22.41
N ASP A 153 -5.46 15.21 -22.85
CA ASP A 153 -5.19 16.36 -23.72
C ASP A 153 -5.92 16.26 -25.08
N ARG A 154 -5.92 15.06 -25.68
CA ARG A 154 -6.75 14.77 -26.87
C ARG A 154 -8.23 14.93 -26.57
N SER A 155 -8.69 14.52 -25.39
CA SER A 155 -10.09 14.67 -25.01
C SER A 155 -10.47 16.14 -24.80
N CYS A 156 -9.62 16.96 -24.18
CA CYS A 156 -9.82 18.40 -24.02
C CYS A 156 -9.90 19.11 -25.38
N SER A 157 -9.00 18.77 -26.31
CA SER A 157 -8.97 19.40 -27.65
C SER A 157 -10.11 18.96 -28.58
N LEU A 158 -10.56 17.71 -28.49
CA LEU A 158 -11.63 17.16 -29.36
C LEU A 158 -13.04 17.30 -28.76
N TYR A 159 -13.18 17.23 -27.43
CA TYR A 159 -14.48 17.14 -26.76
C TYR A 159 -14.90 18.42 -26.02
N GLY A 160 -13.98 19.21 -25.48
CA GLY A 160 -14.30 20.38 -24.65
C GLY A 160 -15.10 21.45 -25.38
N ALA A 161 -14.59 21.96 -26.51
CA ALA A 161 -15.27 23.04 -27.24
C ALA A 161 -16.36 22.52 -28.20
N ALA A 162 -16.13 21.40 -28.88
CA ALA A 162 -17.01 20.95 -29.95
C ALA A 162 -18.25 20.18 -29.44
N ARG A 163 -18.14 19.43 -28.34
CA ARG A 163 -19.28 18.65 -27.80
C ARG A 163 -20.17 19.48 -26.89
N VAL A 164 -19.61 20.39 -26.08
CA VAL A 164 -20.41 21.41 -25.36
C VAL A 164 -21.20 22.24 -26.38
N LYS A 165 -20.53 22.78 -27.40
CA LYS A 165 -21.19 23.51 -28.49
C LYS A 165 -22.23 22.69 -29.26
N LYS A 166 -21.93 21.43 -29.61
CA LYS A 166 -22.86 20.57 -30.37
C LYS A 166 -24.04 20.08 -29.53
N ARG A 167 -23.87 19.88 -28.21
CA ARG A 167 -24.93 19.48 -27.28
C ARG A 167 -25.86 20.65 -26.96
N LEU A 168 -25.29 21.83 -26.66
CA LEU A 168 -26.02 23.10 -26.55
C LEU A 168 -26.81 23.40 -27.83
N LEU A 169 -26.22 23.17 -29.02
CA LEU A 169 -26.88 23.37 -30.31
C LEU A 169 -27.97 22.34 -30.64
N LEU A 170 -27.85 21.08 -30.22
CA LEU A 170 -28.79 20.00 -30.59
C LEU A 170 -29.97 19.86 -29.63
N GLN A 171 -29.81 20.18 -28.35
CA GLN A 171 -30.84 19.97 -27.35
C GLN A 171 -31.57 21.27 -26.94
N GLY A 172 -31.07 22.44 -27.35
CA GLY A 172 -31.59 23.72 -26.83
C GLY A 172 -31.49 23.80 -25.30
N GLU A 173 -30.63 22.98 -24.70
CA GLU A 173 -30.42 22.90 -23.27
C GLU A 173 -29.60 24.10 -22.82
N ASP A 174 -30.12 24.82 -21.84
CA ASP A 174 -29.45 25.95 -21.20
C ASP A 174 -28.17 25.43 -20.52
N GLU A 175 -27.09 26.20 -20.63
CA GLU A 175 -25.77 25.85 -20.08
C GLU A 175 -25.87 25.46 -18.59
N GLU A 176 -26.80 26.11 -17.88
CA GLU A 176 -27.21 25.86 -16.49
C GLU A 176 -27.67 24.41 -16.22
N THR A 177 -28.43 23.78 -17.13
CA THR A 177 -28.93 22.41 -16.90
C THR A 177 -27.84 21.34 -16.99
N THR A 178 -26.77 21.60 -17.76
CA THR A 178 -25.65 20.67 -17.89
C THR A 178 -24.75 20.70 -16.67
N GLU A 179 -24.52 21.89 -16.11
CA GLU A 179 -23.83 22.07 -14.82
C GLU A 179 -24.61 21.45 -13.67
N VAL A 180 -25.94 21.61 -13.65
CA VAL A 180 -26.81 20.98 -12.64
C VAL A 180 -26.76 19.46 -12.71
N LEU A 181 -26.74 18.84 -13.88
CA LEU A 181 -26.62 17.38 -14.01
C LEU A 181 -25.24 16.86 -13.58
N ALA A 182 -24.16 17.56 -13.92
CA ALA A 182 -22.82 17.24 -13.44
C ALA A 182 -22.73 17.40 -11.91
N ALA A 183 -23.32 18.45 -11.34
CA ALA A 183 -23.40 18.68 -9.91
C ALA A 183 -24.26 17.62 -9.19
N ILE A 184 -25.36 17.15 -9.82
CA ILE A 184 -26.19 16.06 -9.30
C ILE A 184 -25.41 14.74 -9.32
N GLU A 185 -24.65 14.45 -10.39
CA GLU A 185 -23.82 13.23 -10.49
C GLU A 185 -22.67 13.24 -9.45
N VAL A 186 -22.08 14.41 -9.17
CA VAL A 186 -21.10 14.62 -8.09
C VAL A 186 -21.75 14.50 -6.71
N ALA A 187 -22.98 14.98 -6.53
CA ALA A 187 -23.73 14.90 -5.27
C ALA A 187 -24.31 13.50 -4.99
N LEU A 188 -24.33 12.59 -5.97
CA LEU A 188 -24.87 11.23 -5.86
C LEU A 188 -23.80 10.16 -5.61
N ILE A 189 -22.75 10.48 -4.87
CA ILE A 189 -21.93 9.44 -4.23
C ILE A 189 -22.75 8.93 -3.03
N PRO A 190 -23.32 7.71 -3.06
CA PRO A 190 -24.14 7.24 -1.95
C PRO A 190 -23.32 7.22 -0.65
N ASP A 191 -23.94 7.57 0.48
CA ASP A 191 -23.27 7.62 1.79
C ASP A 191 -22.48 6.33 2.10
N SER A 192 -22.95 5.18 1.62
CA SER A 192 -22.26 3.90 1.75
C SER A 192 -20.88 3.87 1.10
N THR A 193 -20.68 4.54 -0.03
CA THR A 193 -19.38 4.64 -0.70
C THR A 193 -18.41 5.56 0.06
N TYR A 194 -18.90 6.60 0.74
CA TYR A 194 -18.06 7.46 1.58
C TYR A 194 -17.50 6.69 2.80
N TYR A 195 -18.33 5.91 3.49
CA TYR A 195 -17.85 5.09 4.60
C TYR A 195 -16.85 4.02 4.17
N GLN A 196 -17.09 3.36 3.03
CA GLN A 196 -16.16 2.40 2.44
C GLN A 196 -14.82 3.05 2.10
N TRP A 197 -14.85 4.24 1.51
CA TRP A 197 -13.67 5.04 1.23
C TRP A 197 -12.88 5.40 2.50
N MET A 198 -13.54 5.91 3.53
CA MET A 198 -12.89 6.24 4.81
C MET A 198 -12.28 5.01 5.48
N GLN A 199 -12.95 3.85 5.39
CA GLN A 199 -12.42 2.59 5.90
C GLN A 199 -11.19 2.14 5.09
N ALA A 200 -11.24 2.25 3.77
CA ALA A 200 -10.12 1.94 2.87
C ALA A 200 -8.90 2.80 3.19
N LEU A 201 -9.08 4.13 3.29
CA LEU A 201 -8.03 5.06 3.67
C LEU A 201 -7.44 4.70 5.04
N ARG A 202 -8.28 4.42 6.03
CA ARG A 202 -7.81 4.01 7.36
C ARG A 202 -6.92 2.76 7.29
N ILE A 203 -7.30 1.74 6.52
CA ILE A 203 -6.51 0.51 6.35
C ILE A 203 -5.14 0.84 5.74
N ILE A 204 -5.12 1.63 4.66
CA ILE A 204 -3.88 2.05 4.00
C ILE A 204 -3.01 2.86 4.96
N THR A 205 -3.56 3.88 5.61
CA THR A 205 -2.84 4.73 6.57
C THR A 205 -2.22 3.92 7.69
N VAL A 206 -2.96 2.97 8.30
CA VAL A 206 -2.41 2.10 9.34
C VAL A 206 -1.23 1.28 8.81
N ARG A 207 -1.29 0.82 7.55
CA ARG A 207 -0.19 0.08 6.94
C ARG A 207 1.04 0.96 6.71
N LEU A 208 0.85 2.15 6.15
CA LEU A 208 1.91 3.13 5.92
C LEU A 208 2.59 3.56 7.23
N GLN A 209 1.81 3.74 8.29
CA GLN A 209 2.32 4.00 9.64
C GLN A 209 3.11 2.81 10.19
N GLY A 210 2.65 1.58 9.91
CA GLY A 210 3.37 0.36 10.26
C GLY A 210 4.77 0.32 9.63
N TRP A 211 4.87 0.62 8.33
CA TRP A 211 6.16 0.69 7.63
C TRP A 211 7.09 1.75 8.22
N GLN A 212 6.54 2.94 8.54
CA GLN A 212 7.30 4.01 9.17
C GLN A 212 7.81 3.64 10.55
N GLN A 213 6.95 3.04 11.38
CA GLN A 213 7.34 2.62 12.72
C GLN A 213 8.44 1.56 12.67
N GLN A 214 8.30 0.56 11.79
CA GLN A 214 9.32 -0.47 11.58
C GLN A 214 10.66 0.16 11.17
N GLN A 215 10.65 1.12 10.23
CA GLN A 215 11.85 1.82 9.80
C GLN A 215 12.50 2.64 10.92
N MET A 216 11.70 3.30 11.78
CA MET A 216 12.20 4.08 12.93
C MET A 216 12.76 3.20 14.04
N ASP A 217 12.21 2.00 14.22
CA ASP A 217 12.67 1.03 15.22
C ASP A 217 13.99 0.33 14.79
N HIS A 218 14.39 0.47 13.52
CA HIS A 218 15.64 -0.09 13.03
C HIS A 218 16.85 0.75 13.41
N ARG A 219 17.89 0.06 13.88
CA ARG A 219 19.22 0.68 14.01
C ARG A 219 19.72 1.11 12.64
N ALA A 220 20.50 2.18 12.60
CA ALA A 220 21.18 2.61 11.38
C ALA A 220 21.90 1.42 10.73
N PHE A 221 21.82 1.31 9.40
CA PHE A 221 22.47 0.23 8.65
C PHE A 221 23.97 0.15 8.94
N SER A 222 24.64 1.30 9.10
CA SER A 222 26.04 1.37 9.51
C SER A 222 26.31 0.70 10.86
N ALA A 223 25.37 0.74 11.80
CA ALA A 223 25.49 0.04 13.08
C ALA A 223 25.26 -1.47 12.96
N LEU A 224 24.41 -1.91 12.03
CA LEU A 224 24.16 -3.34 11.79
C LEU A 224 25.37 -4.05 11.17
N PHE A 225 26.18 -3.31 10.41
CA PHE A 225 27.35 -3.82 9.68
C PHE A 225 28.65 -3.15 10.14
N ALA A 226 28.73 -2.72 11.40
CA ALA A 226 29.84 -1.93 11.94
C ALA A 226 31.22 -2.60 11.80
N GLU A 227 31.26 -3.93 11.71
CA GLU A 227 32.48 -4.72 11.49
C GLU A 227 33.05 -4.56 10.07
N GLN A 228 32.30 -3.96 9.15
CA GLN A 228 32.57 -3.95 7.71
C GLN A 228 32.94 -2.55 7.21
N VAL A 229 34.06 -2.01 7.73
CA VAL A 229 34.52 -0.63 7.48
C VAL A 229 34.63 -0.28 5.98
N HIS A 230 34.95 -1.26 5.14
CA HIS A 230 35.13 -1.07 3.69
C HIS A 230 33.83 -0.79 2.92
N VAL A 231 32.66 -1.15 3.47
CA VAL A 231 31.35 -0.90 2.84
C VAL A 231 30.60 0.30 3.44
N ASN A 232 31.21 1.01 4.41
CA ASN A 232 30.62 2.19 5.05
C ASN A 232 29.94 3.20 4.10
N PRO A 233 30.54 3.63 2.97
CA PRO A 233 29.86 4.58 2.09
C PRO A 233 28.56 4.03 1.48
N ALA A 234 28.52 2.73 1.17
CA ALA A 234 27.31 2.07 0.68
C ALA A 234 26.26 1.95 1.81
N LEU A 235 26.69 1.66 3.04
CA LEU A 235 25.80 1.57 4.21
C LEU A 235 25.17 2.91 4.57
N ASP A 236 25.93 4.00 4.49
CA ASP A 236 25.44 5.36 4.71
C ASP A 236 24.44 5.77 3.61
N SER A 237 24.73 5.41 2.35
CA SER A 237 23.81 5.58 1.21
C SER A 237 22.50 4.83 1.42
N ILE A 238 22.54 3.58 1.90
CA ILE A 238 21.34 2.80 2.22
C ILE A 238 20.55 3.48 3.35
N GLY A 239 21.24 3.88 4.42
CA GLY A 239 20.63 4.53 5.57
C GLY A 239 19.93 5.86 5.24
N THR A 240 20.43 6.58 4.23
CA THR A 240 19.84 7.84 3.75
C THR A 240 18.76 7.63 2.69
N THR A 241 18.92 6.65 1.80
CA THR A 241 18.01 6.45 0.66
C THR A 241 16.75 5.67 1.05
N LEU A 242 16.81 4.72 1.98
CA LEU A 242 15.64 3.96 2.41
C LEU A 242 14.50 4.83 2.98
N PRO A 243 14.76 5.81 3.87
CA PRO A 243 13.73 6.73 4.33
C PRO A 243 13.09 7.55 3.20
N LEU A 244 13.88 7.97 2.21
CA LEU A 244 13.37 8.73 1.05
C LEU A 244 12.50 7.86 0.14
N LEU A 245 12.90 6.59 -0.06
CA LEU A 245 12.09 5.60 -0.78
C LEU A 245 10.75 5.38 -0.08
N LEU A 246 10.76 5.23 1.26
CA LEU A 246 9.55 5.09 2.06
C LEU A 246 8.64 6.32 1.94
N ASP A 247 9.21 7.52 2.04
CA ASP A 247 8.47 8.78 1.89
C ASP A 247 7.78 8.90 0.52
N CYS A 248 8.43 8.43 -0.55
CA CYS A 248 7.81 8.35 -1.87
C CYS A 248 6.60 7.42 -1.88
N PHE A 249 6.70 6.22 -1.29
CA PHE A 249 5.57 5.31 -1.19
C PHE A 249 4.44 5.90 -0.33
N GLN A 250 4.77 6.51 0.81
CA GLN A 250 3.78 7.15 1.67
C GLN A 250 3.08 8.30 0.96
N THR A 251 3.79 9.08 0.15
CA THR A 251 3.20 10.17 -0.61
C THR A 251 2.29 9.65 -1.73
N ILE A 252 2.73 8.65 -2.50
CA ILE A 252 1.90 8.05 -3.56
C ILE A 252 0.61 7.47 -2.98
N PHE A 253 0.71 6.60 -1.97
CA PHE A 253 -0.44 5.85 -1.46
C PHE A 253 -1.24 6.55 -0.36
N GLY A 254 -0.62 7.46 0.38
CA GLY A 254 -1.23 8.18 1.50
C GLY A 254 -1.72 9.58 1.15
N SER A 255 -1.26 10.16 0.04
CA SER A 255 -1.64 11.51 -0.39
C SER A 255 -2.17 11.51 -1.84
N ILE A 256 -1.34 11.18 -2.84
CA ILE A 256 -1.70 11.36 -4.25
C ILE A 256 -2.91 10.52 -4.67
N LEU A 257 -2.87 9.20 -4.44
CA LEU A 257 -3.96 8.31 -4.84
C LEU A 257 -5.28 8.61 -4.11
N PRO A 258 -5.27 8.85 -2.78
CA PRO A 258 -6.46 9.31 -2.09
C PRO A 258 -7.11 10.54 -2.71
N GLU A 259 -6.35 11.53 -3.15
CA GLU A 259 -6.94 12.77 -3.70
C GLU A 259 -7.82 12.55 -4.94
N PHE A 260 -7.69 11.43 -5.68
CA PHE A 260 -8.63 11.12 -6.76
C PHE A 260 -10.10 10.97 -6.30
N HIS A 261 -10.37 10.83 -5.01
CA HIS A 261 -11.76 10.87 -4.53
C HIS A 261 -12.44 12.22 -4.68
N THR A 262 -11.69 13.33 -4.58
CA THR A 262 -12.21 14.70 -4.68
C THR A 262 -12.39 15.14 -6.14
N VAL A 263 -11.69 14.47 -7.07
CA VAL A 263 -11.78 14.76 -8.51
C VAL A 263 -13.19 14.50 -9.01
N ALA A 264 -13.86 15.57 -9.43
CA ALA A 264 -15.17 15.48 -10.06
C ALA A 264 -15.06 14.79 -11.43
N ARG A 265 -16.12 14.08 -11.83
CA ARG A 265 -16.17 13.48 -13.17
C ARG A 265 -16.15 14.60 -14.21
N GLY A 266 -15.20 14.57 -15.15
CA GLY A 266 -15.04 15.64 -16.13
C GLY A 266 -13.98 16.69 -15.77
N ASP A 267 -13.50 16.70 -14.52
CA ASP A 267 -12.47 17.62 -14.07
C ASP A 267 -11.07 17.13 -14.48
N ASP A 268 -10.73 17.39 -15.74
CA ASP A 268 -9.45 16.99 -16.33
C ASP A 268 -8.27 17.79 -15.79
N GLU A 269 -8.50 19.02 -15.33
CA GLU A 269 -7.46 19.87 -14.75
C GLU A 269 -6.97 19.28 -13.43
N THR A 270 -7.86 19.03 -12.48
CA THR A 270 -7.51 18.44 -11.19
C THR A 270 -6.95 17.02 -11.38
N ALA A 271 -7.55 16.21 -12.25
CA ALA A 271 -7.02 14.88 -12.57
C ALA A 271 -5.59 14.95 -13.13
N THR A 272 -5.32 15.90 -14.02
CA THR A 272 -3.99 16.13 -14.60
C THR A 272 -2.96 16.49 -13.53
N VAL A 273 -3.32 17.37 -12.59
CA VAL A 273 -2.43 17.73 -11.47
C VAL A 273 -2.05 16.50 -10.65
N HIS A 274 -3.00 15.62 -10.31
CA HIS A 274 -2.68 14.40 -9.56
C HIS A 274 -1.85 13.40 -10.36
N LEU A 275 -2.09 13.25 -11.66
CA LEU A 275 -1.26 12.42 -12.54
C LEU A 275 0.17 12.96 -12.68
N LEU A 276 0.34 14.28 -12.76
CA LEU A 276 1.67 14.90 -12.77
C LEU A 276 2.41 14.69 -11.45
N ASN A 277 1.72 14.83 -10.32
CA ASN A 277 2.30 14.50 -9.01
C ASN A 277 2.71 13.02 -8.95
N LEU A 278 1.89 12.12 -9.50
CA LEU A 278 2.20 10.70 -9.57
C LEU A 278 3.46 10.45 -10.41
N ILE A 279 3.62 11.09 -11.57
CA ILE A 279 4.83 11.02 -12.39
C ILE A 279 6.04 11.49 -11.57
N GLN A 280 5.97 12.68 -10.97
CA GLN A 280 7.08 13.25 -10.21
C GLN A 280 7.57 12.32 -9.10
N TYR A 281 6.65 11.80 -8.28
CA TYR A 281 7.04 10.89 -7.19
C TYR A 281 7.46 9.51 -7.68
N THR A 282 6.94 9.06 -8.82
CA THR A 282 7.40 7.80 -9.44
C THR A 282 8.82 7.95 -10.01
N ASP A 283 9.16 9.10 -10.59
CA ASP A 283 10.53 9.40 -11.04
C ASP A 283 11.51 9.49 -9.86
N LEU A 284 11.12 10.14 -8.76
CA LEU A 284 11.91 10.17 -7.53
C LEU A 284 12.11 8.76 -6.96
N LEU A 285 11.03 7.98 -6.89
CA LEU A 285 11.06 6.59 -6.46
C LEU A 285 12.05 5.78 -7.29
N ARG A 286 12.05 5.94 -8.62
CA ARG A 286 13.02 5.30 -9.52
C ARG A 286 14.45 5.63 -9.16
N ALA A 287 14.77 6.91 -8.98
CA ALA A 287 16.12 7.36 -8.66
C ALA A 287 16.61 6.74 -7.33
N HIS A 288 15.72 6.65 -6.34
CA HIS A 288 16.03 6.01 -5.06
C HIS A 288 16.21 4.48 -5.19
N VAL A 289 15.40 3.80 -5.99
CA VAL A 289 15.58 2.37 -6.30
C VAL A 289 16.94 2.12 -6.95
N ASP A 290 17.30 2.90 -7.97
CA ASP A 290 18.58 2.77 -8.67
C ASP A 290 19.78 3.00 -7.73
N SER A 291 19.70 3.98 -6.83
CA SER A 291 20.74 4.27 -5.83
C SER A 291 20.87 3.14 -4.79
N LEU A 292 19.75 2.57 -4.35
CA LEU A 292 19.75 1.43 -3.44
C LEU A 292 20.33 0.18 -4.09
N LEU A 293 19.93 -0.14 -5.32
CA LEU A 293 20.49 -1.28 -6.07
C LEU A 293 22.01 -1.20 -6.19
N GLN A 294 22.55 -0.02 -6.51
CA GLN A 294 24.00 0.17 -6.57
C GLN A 294 24.66 -0.12 -5.21
N SER A 295 24.04 0.35 -4.13
CA SER A 295 24.56 0.19 -2.77
C SER A 295 24.47 -1.27 -2.29
N PHE A 296 23.37 -1.96 -2.59
CA PHE A 296 23.18 -3.37 -2.27
C PHE A 296 24.10 -4.30 -3.07
N ARG A 297 24.37 -4.00 -4.34
CA ARG A 297 25.34 -4.78 -5.15
C ARG A 297 26.76 -4.66 -4.62
N LEU A 298 27.16 -3.47 -4.13
CA LEU A 298 28.45 -3.30 -3.45
C LEU A 298 28.50 -4.16 -2.17
N LEU A 299 27.42 -4.15 -1.40
CA LEU A 299 27.31 -4.98 -0.20
C LEU A 299 27.34 -6.47 -0.55
N ASP A 300 26.59 -6.94 -1.55
CA ASP A 300 26.58 -8.34 -1.95
C ASP A 300 27.95 -8.81 -2.45
N SER A 301 28.68 -7.98 -3.20
CA SER A 301 30.04 -8.30 -3.66
C SER A 301 31.00 -8.61 -2.50
N TYR A 302 30.81 -7.96 -1.35
CA TYR A 302 31.57 -8.24 -0.13
C TYR A 302 31.21 -9.62 0.46
N TYR A 303 29.93 -10.01 0.46
CA TYR A 303 29.45 -11.33 0.91
C TYR A 303 29.72 -12.47 -0.10
N GLN A 304 30.27 -12.18 -1.28
CA GLN A 304 30.69 -13.18 -2.26
C GLN A 304 32.14 -13.65 -2.07
N HIS A 305 33.00 -12.88 -1.40
CA HIS A 305 34.43 -13.19 -1.19
C HIS A 305 34.82 -13.30 0.29
N PRO A 306 34.33 -14.33 1.01
CA PRO A 306 34.68 -14.52 2.43
C PRO A 306 36.16 -14.86 2.65
N GLU A 307 36.88 -15.34 1.63
CA GLU A 307 38.24 -15.87 1.74
C GLU A 307 39.34 -14.80 1.84
N THR A 308 39.05 -13.54 1.53
CA THR A 308 40.00 -12.42 1.57
C THR A 308 40.12 -11.72 2.93
N GLN A 309 39.49 -12.26 3.98
CA GLN A 309 39.38 -11.63 5.31
C GLN A 309 40.17 -12.32 6.42
N GLN A 310 41.03 -13.28 6.09
CA GLN A 310 42.08 -13.80 6.99
C GLN A 310 43.41 -13.06 6.75
#